data_AF-N0DP91-F1
#
_entry.id   AF-N0DP91-F1
#
_cell.length_a   1.000
_cell.length_b   1.000
_cell.length_c   1.000
_cell.angle_alpha   90.00
_cell.angle_beta   90.00
_cell.angle_gamma   90.00
#
_symmetry.space_group_name_H-M   'P 1'
#
loop_
_entity.id
_entity.type
_entity.pdbx_description
1 polymer ?
#
loop_
_entity_poly.entity_id
_entity_poly.type
_entity_poly.pdbx_seq_one_letter_code
_entity_poly.pdbx_strand_id
1 'polypeptide(L)'
;MLCFFNFYVTVIVYVYSFFINMFSYYYMFSLYFVFLLFLCYRFPYCYSPYFFFTFLVVIVFNMFLCLMFRRIEFGVNEFFSSFIPVGTPIYICPLVCLAETVSYVIRPIVLILRPFINISLGGFGGVAICNLCFVSLYWLLLVFVLFFYEVFVAVVHWYIVTSILSFSVDH
;
A
#
# COMPACT_ATOMS: atom_id res chain seq x y z
N MET A 1 -28.47 -11.32 -21.83
CA MET A 1 -28.27 -10.87 -20.43
C MET A 1 -27.40 -11.85 -19.62
N LEU A 2 -27.71 -13.15 -19.61
CA LEU A 2 -26.91 -14.18 -18.92
C LEU A 2 -25.44 -14.27 -19.38
N CYS A 3 -25.14 -14.07 -20.67
CA CYS A 3 -23.78 -14.14 -21.19
C CYS A 3 -22.88 -12.97 -20.72
N PHE A 4 -23.45 -11.75 -20.61
CA PHE A 4 -22.75 -10.60 -20.05
C PHE A 4 -22.45 -10.79 -18.56
N PHE A 5 -23.40 -11.34 -17.80
CA PHE A 5 -23.20 -11.64 -16.38
C PHE A 5 -22.07 -12.66 -16.18
N ASN A 6 -21.97 -13.66 -17.06
CA ASN A 6 -20.92 -14.68 -17.01
C ASN A 6 -19.54 -14.09 -17.35
N PHE A 7 -19.45 -13.12 -18.27
CA PHE A 7 -18.20 -12.39 -18.53
C PHE A 7 -17.75 -11.56 -17.33
N TYR A 8 -18.67 -10.85 -16.68
CA TYR A 8 -18.32 -10.12 -15.45
C TYR A 8 -17.90 -11.07 -14.32
N VAL A 9 -18.61 -12.18 -14.12
CA VAL A 9 -18.26 -13.17 -13.10
C VAL A 9 -16.92 -13.83 -13.41
N THR A 10 -16.62 -14.16 -14.66
CA THR A 10 -15.32 -14.74 -15.04
C THR A 10 -14.18 -13.73 -14.92
N VAL A 11 -14.38 -12.47 -15.28
CA VAL A 11 -13.39 -11.40 -15.05
C VAL A 11 -13.16 -11.19 -13.55
N ILE A 12 -14.22 -11.16 -12.74
CA ILE A 12 -14.11 -11.05 -11.29
C ILE A 12 -13.38 -12.25 -10.72
N VAL A 13 -13.68 -13.48 -11.16
CA VAL A 13 -12.98 -14.70 -10.74
C VAL A 13 -11.51 -14.69 -11.19
N TYR A 14 -11.21 -14.17 -12.39
CA TYR A 14 -9.84 -14.08 -12.88
C TYR A 14 -9.04 -13.07 -12.06
N VAL A 15 -9.60 -11.88 -11.82
CA VAL A 15 -9.04 -10.87 -10.91
C VAL A 15 -8.86 -11.45 -9.51
N TYR A 16 -9.87 -12.15 -8.99
CA TYR A 16 -9.85 -12.81 -7.68
C TYR A 16 -8.73 -13.86 -7.60
N SER A 17 -8.60 -14.72 -8.62
CA SER A 17 -7.56 -15.76 -8.69
C SER A 17 -6.15 -15.18 -8.85
N PHE A 18 -6.00 -14.06 -9.57
CA PHE A 18 -4.74 -13.35 -9.73
C PHE A 18 -4.29 -12.71 -8.42
N PHE A 19 -5.21 -12.10 -7.66
CA PHE A 19 -4.91 -11.55 -6.34
C PHE A 19 -4.69 -12.63 -5.27
N ILE A 20 -5.42 -13.76 -5.33
CA ILE A 20 -5.40 -14.79 -4.27
C ILE A 20 -4.30 -15.83 -4.44
N ASN A 21 -3.90 -16.20 -5.67
CA ASN A 21 -2.78 -17.14 -5.84
C ASN A 21 -1.43 -16.57 -5.38
N MET A 22 -1.34 -15.27 -5.08
CA MET A 22 -0.13 -14.61 -4.58
C MET A 22 -0.05 -14.59 -3.04
N PHE A 23 -1.16 -14.76 -2.31
CA PHE A 23 -1.21 -14.54 -0.86
C PHE A 23 -2.01 -15.62 -0.12
N SER A 24 -1.59 -15.99 1.09
CA SER A 24 -2.43 -16.84 1.95
C SER A 24 -3.69 -16.06 2.39
N TYR A 25 -4.80 -16.77 2.61
CA TYR A 25 -6.10 -16.19 2.96
C TYR A 25 -6.04 -15.18 4.13
N TYR A 26 -5.14 -15.37 5.09
CA TYR A 26 -4.96 -14.47 6.23
C TYR A 26 -4.40 -13.09 5.84
N TYR A 27 -3.46 -13.03 4.89
CA TYR A 27 -2.89 -11.77 4.40
C TYR A 27 -3.90 -11.00 3.55
N MET A 28 -4.73 -11.69 2.77
CA MET A 28 -5.78 -11.04 1.98
C MET A 28 -6.81 -10.34 2.87
N PHE A 29 -7.20 -10.96 3.97
CA PHE A 29 -8.16 -10.36 4.92
C PHE A 29 -7.61 -9.09 5.56
N SER A 30 -6.35 -9.11 6.00
CA SER A 30 -5.71 -7.94 6.61
C SER A 30 -5.48 -6.81 5.59
N LEU A 31 -5.11 -7.14 4.35
CA LEU A 31 -4.98 -6.16 3.25
C LEU A 31 -6.33 -5.53 2.87
N TYR A 32 -7.41 -6.31 2.90
CA TYR A 32 -8.77 -5.79 2.70
C TYR A 32 -9.18 -4.83 3.83
N PHE A 33 -8.80 -5.12 5.07
CA PHE A 33 -9.06 -4.21 6.19
C PHE A 33 -8.29 -2.88 6.06
N VAL A 34 -7.03 -2.92 5.58
CA VAL A 34 -6.27 -1.72 5.25
C VAL A 34 -6.95 -0.91 4.14
N PHE A 35 -7.47 -1.58 3.10
CA PHE A 35 -8.23 -0.92 2.03
C PHE A 35 -9.47 -0.20 2.55
N LEU A 36 -10.30 -0.92 3.32
CA LEU A 36 -11.51 -0.35 3.91
C LEU A 36 -11.18 0.86 4.78
N LEU A 37 -10.12 0.80 5.56
CA LEU A 37 -9.69 1.91 6.39
C LEU A 37 -9.26 3.13 5.57
N PHE A 38 -8.54 2.94 4.46
CA PHE A 38 -8.19 4.05 3.56
C PHE A 38 -9.43 4.75 2.98
N LEU A 39 -10.48 3.98 2.65
CA LEU A 39 -11.76 4.53 2.19
C LEU A 39 -12.55 5.19 3.32
N CYS A 40 -12.61 4.58 4.51
CA CYS A 40 -13.33 5.13 5.65
C CYS A 40 -12.77 6.49 6.09
N TYR A 41 -11.45 6.68 6.02
CA TYR A 41 -10.80 7.94 6.34
C TYR A 41 -11.07 9.08 5.33
N ARG A 42 -11.80 8.82 4.25
CA ARG A 42 -12.31 9.85 3.33
C ARG A 42 -13.67 10.41 3.75
N PHE A 43 -14.40 9.74 4.65
CA PHE A 43 -15.64 10.30 5.16
C PHE A 43 -15.33 11.54 6.03
N PRO A 44 -16.12 12.62 5.88
CA PRO A 44 -15.93 13.83 6.66
C PRO A 44 -16.03 13.52 8.16
N TYR A 45 -15.20 14.19 8.96
CA TYR A 45 -15.11 14.06 10.42
C TYR A 45 -14.58 12.73 10.97
N CYS A 46 -14.32 11.71 10.13
CA CYS A 46 -13.74 10.44 10.59
C CYS A 46 -12.21 10.48 10.74
N TYR A 47 -11.53 11.51 10.24
CA TYR A 47 -10.08 11.57 10.19
C TYR A 47 -9.43 11.96 11.52
N SER A 48 -8.61 11.07 12.07
CA SER A 48 -7.69 11.34 13.17
C SER A 48 -6.28 10.89 12.78
N PRO A 49 -5.29 11.81 12.72
CA PRO A 49 -3.94 11.50 12.27
C PRO A 49 -3.22 10.51 13.20
N TYR A 50 -3.47 10.60 14.52
CA TYR A 50 -2.83 9.72 15.49
C TYR A 50 -3.29 8.26 15.33
N PHE A 51 -4.61 8.03 15.29
CA PHE A 51 -5.17 6.69 15.08
C PHE A 51 -4.79 6.11 13.73
N PHE A 52 -4.72 6.93 12.69
CA PHE A 52 -4.31 6.47 11.37
C PHE A 52 -2.84 6.01 11.36
N PHE A 53 -1.94 6.79 11.97
CA PHE A 53 -0.53 6.43 12.06
C PHE A 53 -0.30 5.17 12.90
N THR A 54 -0.91 5.09 14.10
CA THR A 54 -0.76 3.92 14.96
C THR A 54 -1.30 2.66 14.30
N PHE A 55 -2.42 2.77 13.57
CA PHE A 55 -2.97 1.67 12.79
C PHE A 55 -2.01 1.18 11.70
N LEU A 56 -1.45 2.12 10.91
CA LEU A 56 -0.48 1.77 9.86
C LEU A 56 0.73 1.05 10.45
N VAL A 57 1.29 1.57 11.55
CA VAL A 57 2.40 0.91 12.23
C VAL A 57 1.97 -0.46 12.73
N VAL A 58 0.87 -0.60 13.46
CA VAL A 58 0.49 -1.91 14.03
C VAL A 58 0.14 -2.92 12.96
N ILE A 59 -0.55 -2.56 11.90
CA ILE A 59 -1.03 -3.56 10.93
C ILE A 59 0.01 -3.80 9.82
N VAL A 60 0.49 -2.73 9.20
CA VAL A 60 1.35 -2.84 8.02
C VAL A 60 2.78 -3.23 8.42
N PHE A 61 3.31 -2.70 9.51
CA PHE A 61 4.65 -3.09 9.99
C PHE A 61 4.66 -4.55 10.45
N ASN A 62 3.66 -5.00 11.22
CA ASN A 62 3.61 -6.39 11.66
C ASN A 62 3.46 -7.36 10.48
N MET A 63 2.68 -7.01 9.44
CA MET A 63 2.64 -7.83 8.22
C MET A 63 4.01 -7.98 7.56
N PHE A 64 4.76 -6.88 7.45
CA PHE A 64 6.12 -6.93 6.90
C PHE A 64 7.05 -7.79 7.78
N LEU A 65 7.00 -7.64 9.10
CA LEU A 65 7.80 -8.44 10.03
C LEU A 65 7.47 -9.94 9.93
N CYS A 66 6.19 -10.31 9.86
CA CYS A 66 5.77 -11.71 9.72
C CYS A 66 6.32 -12.35 8.43
N LEU A 67 6.32 -11.61 7.31
CA LEU A 67 6.91 -12.08 6.06
C LEU A 67 8.43 -12.25 6.17
N MET A 68 9.10 -11.29 6.79
CA MET A 68 10.55 -11.37 7.02
C MET A 68 10.92 -12.58 7.90
N PHE A 69 10.26 -12.78 9.04
CA PHE A 69 10.53 -13.91 9.93
C PHE A 69 10.28 -15.25 9.24
N ARG A 70 9.17 -15.37 8.50
CA ARG A 70 8.85 -16.57 7.73
C ARG A 70 10.01 -16.95 6.79
N ARG A 71 10.59 -16.00 6.06
CA ARG A 71 11.71 -16.30 5.14
C ARG A 71 12.99 -16.72 5.87
N ILE A 72 13.30 -16.08 6.99
CA ILE A 72 14.45 -16.46 7.83
C ILE A 72 14.31 -17.91 8.31
N GLU A 73 13.10 -18.35 8.65
CA GLU A 73 12.82 -19.74 9.04
C GLU A 73 12.95 -20.74 7.89
N PHE A 74 12.54 -20.39 6.66
CA PHE A 74 12.65 -21.29 5.50
C PHE A 74 14.10 -21.48 5.03
N GLY A 75 14.97 -20.48 5.18
CA GLY A 75 16.37 -20.62 4.83
C GLY A 75 17.18 -19.34 4.96
N VAL A 76 18.06 -19.29 5.97
CA VAL A 76 18.97 -18.15 6.19
C VAL A 76 19.92 -17.94 5.00
N ASN A 77 20.43 -19.03 4.41
CA ASN A 77 21.35 -18.95 3.28
C ASN A 77 20.66 -18.45 2.00
N GLU A 78 19.43 -18.90 1.75
CA GLU A 78 18.64 -18.42 0.62
C GLU A 78 18.31 -16.94 0.77
N PHE A 79 17.94 -16.50 1.99
CA PHE A 79 17.67 -15.10 2.31
C PHE A 79 18.87 -14.17 2.06
N PHE A 80 20.09 -14.57 2.44
CA PHE A 80 21.26 -13.75 2.14
C PHE A 80 21.68 -13.83 0.67
N SER A 81 21.42 -14.94 -0.01
CA SER A 81 21.72 -15.10 -1.42
C SER A 81 20.83 -14.26 -2.34
N SER A 82 19.58 -14.01 -1.94
CA SER A 82 18.63 -13.21 -2.73
C SER A 82 18.97 -11.72 -2.78
N PHE A 83 19.85 -11.23 -1.92
CA PHE A 83 20.36 -9.85 -1.97
C PHE A 83 21.37 -9.62 -3.11
N ILE A 84 21.91 -10.68 -3.71
CA ILE A 84 22.90 -10.57 -4.78
C ILE A 84 22.24 -11.02 -6.10
N PRO A 85 21.99 -10.10 -7.04
CA PRO A 85 21.43 -10.49 -8.33
C PRO A 85 22.39 -11.38 -9.10
N VAL A 86 21.84 -12.38 -9.80
CA VAL A 86 22.63 -13.28 -10.65
C VAL A 86 23.31 -12.50 -11.76
N GLY A 87 24.62 -12.69 -11.91
CA GLY A 87 25.42 -12.03 -12.95
C GLY A 87 26.10 -10.71 -12.53
N THR A 88 26.07 -10.32 -11.26
CA THR A 88 26.88 -9.17 -10.79
C THR A 88 28.38 -9.49 -10.83
N PRO A 89 29.23 -8.62 -11.40
CA PRO A 89 30.68 -8.79 -11.33
C PRO A 89 31.18 -8.75 -9.89
N ILE A 90 32.16 -9.60 -9.57
CA ILE A 90 32.66 -9.83 -8.19
C ILE A 90 33.10 -8.52 -7.52
N TYR A 91 33.65 -7.58 -8.29
CA TYR A 91 34.12 -6.28 -7.78
C TYR A 91 33.02 -5.40 -7.18
N ILE A 92 31.80 -5.45 -7.71
CA ILE A 92 30.69 -4.56 -7.30
C ILE A 92 29.72 -5.28 -6.34
N CYS A 93 29.80 -6.62 -6.29
CA CYS A 93 28.98 -7.49 -5.44
C CYS A 93 28.80 -7.01 -3.98
N PRO A 94 29.86 -6.68 -3.20
CA PRO A 94 29.68 -6.29 -1.80
C PRO A 94 28.93 -4.97 -1.63
N LEU A 95 29.07 -4.04 -2.58
CA LEU A 95 28.37 -2.76 -2.54
C LEU A 95 26.89 -2.94 -2.89
N VAL A 96 26.56 -3.77 -3.87
CA VAL A 96 25.17 -4.09 -4.24
C VAL A 96 24.46 -4.80 -3.08
N CYS A 97 25.12 -5.75 -2.42
CA CYS A 97 24.56 -6.42 -1.23
C CYS A 97 24.24 -5.43 -0.10
N LEU A 98 25.15 -4.48 0.18
CA LEU A 98 24.89 -3.40 1.14
C LEU A 98 23.74 -2.48 0.70
N ALA A 99 23.65 -2.14 -0.59
CA ALA A 99 22.58 -1.31 -1.10
C ALA A 99 21.20 -2.00 -0.99
N GLU A 100 21.12 -3.29 -1.30
CA GLU A 100 19.87 -4.04 -1.23
C GLU A 100 19.43 -4.27 0.23
N THR A 101 20.36 -4.58 1.14
CA THR A 101 20.06 -4.70 2.57
C THR A 101 19.54 -3.39 3.18
N VAL A 102 20.16 -2.25 2.84
CA VAL A 102 19.66 -0.93 3.27
C VAL A 102 18.28 -0.65 2.67
N SER A 103 18.09 -0.94 1.39
CA SER A 103 16.79 -0.76 0.71
C SER A 103 15.69 -1.62 1.32
N TYR A 104 16.02 -2.84 1.74
CA TYR A 104 15.10 -3.75 2.43
C TYR A 104 14.68 -3.19 3.81
N VAL A 105 15.61 -2.62 4.57
CA VAL A 105 15.32 -2.01 5.89
C VAL A 105 14.48 -0.73 5.78
N ILE A 106 14.70 0.07 4.73
CA ILE A 106 13.95 1.33 4.52
C ILE A 106 12.51 1.05 4.03
N ARG A 107 12.29 -0.07 3.33
CA ARG A 107 10.99 -0.47 2.75
C ARG A 107 9.79 -0.35 3.72
N PRO A 108 9.79 -0.92 4.94
CA PRO A 108 8.66 -0.81 5.87
C PRO A 108 8.38 0.63 6.33
N ILE A 109 9.42 1.45 6.49
CA ILE A 109 9.27 2.85 6.90
C ILE A 109 8.57 3.64 5.79
N VAL A 110 9.03 3.46 4.55
CA VAL A 110 8.46 4.13 3.37
C VAL A 110 7.02 3.66 3.12
N LEU A 111 6.73 2.38 3.36
CA LEU A 111 5.39 1.79 3.23
C LEU A 111 4.35 2.46 4.15
N ILE A 112 4.77 2.90 5.35
CA ILE A 112 3.91 3.58 6.34
C ILE A 112 3.82 5.08 6.04
N LEU A 113 4.95 5.73 5.79
CA LEU A 113 5.00 7.18 5.61
C LEU A 113 4.28 7.65 4.34
N ARG A 114 4.35 6.90 3.23
CA ARG A 114 3.68 7.28 1.97
C ARG A 114 2.16 7.45 2.12
N PRO A 115 1.38 6.43 2.54
CA PRO A 115 -0.05 6.60 2.72
C PRO A 115 -0.34 7.61 3.82
N PHE A 116 0.44 7.64 4.90
CA PHE A 116 0.28 8.63 5.98
C PHE A 116 0.29 10.07 5.48
N ILE A 117 1.34 10.47 4.77
CA ILE A 117 1.52 11.83 4.28
C ILE A 117 0.44 12.19 3.25
N ASN A 118 0.18 11.30 2.28
CA ASN A 118 -0.75 11.63 1.20
C ASN A 118 -2.22 11.71 1.66
N ILE A 119 -2.64 10.81 2.55
CA ILE A 119 -4.01 10.81 3.10
C ILE A 119 -4.20 11.99 4.08
N SER A 120 -3.18 12.30 4.89
CA SER A 120 -3.23 13.43 5.83
C SER A 120 -3.23 14.80 5.14
N LEU A 121 -2.30 15.03 4.21
CA LEU A 121 -2.20 16.29 3.46
C LEU A 121 -3.42 16.53 2.59
N GLY A 122 -3.98 15.48 1.97
CA GLY A 122 -5.26 15.57 1.28
C GLY A 122 -6.35 16.11 2.21
N GLY A 123 -6.57 15.44 3.35
CA GLY A 123 -7.60 15.83 4.30
C GLY A 123 -7.47 17.29 4.79
N PHE A 124 -6.25 17.71 5.16
CA PHE A 124 -6.00 19.10 5.55
C PHE A 124 -6.18 20.09 4.38
N GLY A 125 -5.78 19.72 3.17
CA GLY A 125 -5.99 20.51 1.96
C GLY A 125 -7.48 20.68 1.64
N GLY A 126 -8.27 19.60 1.75
CA GLY A 126 -9.72 19.63 1.58
C GLY A 126 -10.40 20.57 2.57
N VAL A 127 -10.01 20.53 3.85
CA VAL A 127 -10.53 21.46 4.87
C VAL A 127 -10.17 22.92 4.54
N ALA A 128 -8.93 23.18 4.12
CA ALA A 128 -8.48 24.52 3.76
C ALA A 128 -9.27 25.09 2.57
N ILE A 129 -9.49 24.29 1.52
CA ILE A 129 -10.25 24.70 0.33
C ILE A 129 -11.75 24.85 0.66
N CYS A 130 -12.29 23.97 1.50
CA CYS A 130 -13.67 24.07 1.97
C CYS A 130 -13.89 25.39 2.73
N ASN A 131 -12.94 25.83 3.56
CA ASN A 131 -13.03 27.13 4.23
C ASN A 131 -13.07 28.31 3.23
N LEU A 132 -12.37 28.21 2.09
CA LEU A 132 -12.42 29.24 1.03
C LEU A 132 -13.75 29.23 0.27
N CYS A 133 -14.48 28.12 0.28
CA CYS A 133 -15.81 28.02 -0.33
C CYS A 133 -16.85 28.92 0.36
N PHE A 134 -16.67 29.24 1.65
CA PHE A 134 -17.52 30.23 2.33
C PHE A 134 -17.36 31.64 1.77
N VAL A 135 -16.23 31.95 1.14
CA VAL A 135 -15.94 33.26 0.54
C VAL A 135 -16.46 33.34 -0.89
N SER A 136 -16.30 32.27 -1.68
CA SER A 136 -16.85 32.24 -3.04
C SER A 136 -17.20 30.83 -3.52
N LEU A 137 -18.32 30.74 -4.24
CA LEU A 137 -18.86 29.48 -4.77
C LEU A 137 -17.98 28.84 -5.86
N TYR A 138 -17.05 29.59 -6.47
CA TYR A 138 -16.12 29.05 -7.48
C TYR A 138 -15.20 27.97 -6.90
N TRP A 139 -14.85 28.04 -5.60
CA TRP A 139 -14.03 27.02 -4.94
C TRP A 139 -14.75 25.67 -4.78
N LEU A 140 -16.09 25.64 -4.88
CA LEU A 140 -16.88 24.39 -4.80
C LEU A 140 -16.49 23.40 -5.90
N LEU A 141 -16.24 23.88 -7.12
CA LEU A 141 -15.80 23.04 -8.23
C LEU A 141 -14.44 22.40 -7.93
N LEU A 142 -13.54 23.15 -7.29
CA LEU A 142 -12.21 22.65 -6.92
C LEU A 142 -12.32 21.58 -5.82
N VAL A 143 -13.20 21.76 -4.82
CA VAL A 143 -13.48 20.73 -3.80
C VAL A 143 -13.99 19.44 -4.44
N PHE A 144 -14.88 19.54 -5.43
CA PHE A 144 -15.40 18.37 -6.14
C PHE A 144 -14.29 17.60 -6.87
N VAL A 145 -13.43 18.30 -7.62
CA VAL A 145 -12.28 17.68 -8.31
C VAL A 145 -11.30 17.05 -7.30
N LEU A 146 -11.05 17.73 -6.18
CA LEU A 146 -10.17 17.25 -5.12
C LEU A 146 -10.70 15.95 -4.50
N PHE A 147 -12.01 15.82 -4.30
CA PHE A 147 -12.61 14.58 -3.79
C PHE A 147 -12.30 13.36 -4.67
N PHE A 148 -12.47 13.46 -5.99
CA PHE A 148 -12.12 12.36 -6.91
C PHE A 148 -10.63 12.06 -6.92
N TYR A 149 -9.80 13.12 -6.89
CA TYR A 149 -8.35 12.96 -6.79
C TYR A 149 -7.96 12.19 -5.52
N GLU A 150 -8.55 12.51 -4.37
CA GLU A 150 -8.23 11.82 -3.12
C GLU A 150 -8.68 10.35 -3.10
N VAL A 151 -9.85 10.04 -3.65
CA VAL A 151 -10.31 8.65 -3.78
C VAL A 151 -9.35 7.86 -4.69
N PHE A 152 -8.93 8.45 -5.81
CA PHE A 152 -7.93 7.86 -6.69
C PHE A 152 -6.60 7.62 -5.95
N VAL A 153 -6.11 8.61 -5.21
CA VAL A 153 -4.89 8.50 -4.40
C VAL A 153 -5.02 7.37 -3.38
N ALA A 154 -6.16 7.21 -2.70
CA ALA A 154 -6.37 6.13 -1.73
C ALA A 154 -6.27 4.73 -2.37
N VAL A 155 -6.90 4.53 -3.53
CA VAL A 155 -6.85 3.25 -4.27
C VAL A 155 -5.43 2.95 -4.75
N VAL A 156 -4.74 3.94 -5.30
CA VAL A 156 -3.35 3.79 -5.76
C VAL A 156 -2.41 3.47 -4.59
N HIS A 157 -2.60 4.09 -3.44
CA HIS A 157 -1.77 3.80 -2.26
C HIS A 157 -2.00 2.40 -1.72
N TRP A 158 -3.24 1.93 -1.69
CA TRP A 158 -3.52 0.55 -1.35
C TRP A 158 -2.81 -0.40 -2.32
N TYR A 159 -2.89 -0.15 -3.62
CA TYR A 159 -2.18 -0.95 -4.63
C TYR A 159 -0.65 -0.95 -4.40
N ILE A 160 -0.03 0.21 -4.18
CA ILE A 160 1.41 0.30 -3.90
C ILE A 160 1.78 -0.49 -2.63
N VAL A 161 0.96 -0.43 -1.59
CA VAL A 161 1.20 -1.21 -0.36
C VAL A 161 1.17 -2.70 -0.66
N THR A 162 0.17 -3.17 -1.42
CA THR A 162 0.09 -4.58 -1.82
C THR A 162 1.26 -5.03 -2.68
N SER A 163 1.72 -4.19 -3.63
CA SER A 163 2.83 -4.53 -4.52
C SER A 163 4.19 -4.55 -3.82
N ILE A 164 4.41 -3.66 -2.86
CA ILE A 164 5.65 -3.66 -2.07
C ILE A 164 5.68 -4.88 -1.14
N LEU A 165 4.53 -5.26 -0.57
CA LEU A 165 4.41 -6.48 0.22
C LEU A 165 4.65 -7.73 -0.64
N SER A 166 4.10 -7.83 -1.86
CA SER A 166 4.40 -8.96 -2.75
C SER A 166 5.88 -9.00 -3.12
N PHE A 167 6.48 -7.85 -3.41
CA PHE A 167 7.92 -7.77 -3.70
C PHE A 167 8.81 -8.17 -2.51
N SER A 168 8.33 -8.03 -1.27
CA SER A 168 9.04 -8.54 -0.08
C SER A 168 8.91 -10.06 0.12
N VAL A 169 8.01 -10.72 -0.60
CA VAL A 169 7.93 -12.19 -0.63
C VAL A 169 8.99 -12.78 -1.57
N ASP A 170 9.19 -12.13 -2.72
CA ASP A 170 10.04 -12.64 -3.80
C ASP A 170 11.54 -12.35 -3.61
N HIS A 171 11.88 -11.25 -2.92
CA HIS A 171 13.27 -10.88 -2.56
C HIS A 171 13.62 -11.28 -1.15
#